data_AF-A0A6M3JPA2-F1
#
_entry.id   AF-A0A6M3JPA2-F1
#
_cell.length_a   1.000
_cell.length_b   1.000
_cell.length_c   1.000
_cell.angle_alpha   90.00
_cell.angle_beta   90.00
_cell.angle_gamma   90.00
#
_symmetry.space_group_name_H-M   'P 1'
#
loop_
_entity.id
_entity.type
_entity.pdbx_description
1 polymer ?
#
loop_
_entity_poly.entity_id
_entity_poly.type
_entity_poly.pdbx_seq_one_letter_code
_entity_poly.pdbx_strand_id
1 'polypeptide(L)'
;MRRTFVPPSGDPLAKLAGCGEQPGFQEVRARPPKPFVGPAGQGLDECLLMTKIMRRELYLTNVIKDLDAPLKHYIDIDNRGKWTISPDGYAYIKELGDELKSLNLNCIVAFGNIALLALTNRVGITKWRGSVLESTLVPGLKVLPTFHPATFIPPKFNFLNKPLICEDLMRAKYEATFKEIHRTARHITIRPTFEQSLEILKHCYEVGLTGQVISIDIEVINREVDCIALAWSSTESASIPLRYSNGDYFNPDEELEIIKGVARILESEEVSKIGASFIFDTQFFLRKYGIVPRGRLHCTQIAQKIAYPDFPAGLDAVCTMHTDIPYYKQDGKQWMKMGYGTWDTWWNYNGLDAIVPVEAHLKQMEVLRKQGNTETYERQSKLIKPLLYMGERGIRVDVQGMLTYADEQREILDSKAEELNNIVGRDINYNSPKQLMDYFYKELGHKPYKKKGAQGTYNDSIDVDALKRLARQGVDAARIMLDIRGLSKRISTYLNIGKVDKDGRYRSSYKPVGAETGRLSSG
;
A
#
# COMPACT_ATOMS: atom_id res chain seq x y z
N MET A 1 32.01 -12.11 -30.29
CA MET A 1 31.98 -10.91 -29.42
C MET A 1 32.74 -11.20 -28.14
N ARG A 2 33.45 -10.22 -27.57
CA ARG A 2 34.06 -10.36 -26.24
C ARG A 2 32.91 -10.36 -25.21
N ARG A 3 32.81 -11.41 -24.39
CA ARG A 3 31.77 -11.55 -23.35
C ARG A 3 31.72 -10.29 -22.50
N THR A 4 30.53 -9.72 -22.29
CA THR A 4 30.34 -8.47 -21.52
C THR A 4 30.31 -8.70 -20.00
N PHE A 5 30.97 -9.76 -19.54
CA PHE A 5 30.95 -10.19 -18.15
C PHE A 5 31.53 -9.14 -17.20
N VAL A 6 30.79 -8.86 -16.13
CA VAL A 6 31.16 -7.96 -15.04
C VAL A 6 31.26 -8.82 -13.76
N PRO A 7 32.48 -9.09 -13.25
CA PRO A 7 32.66 -9.84 -12.01
C PRO A 7 32.16 -9.03 -10.81
N PRO A 8 31.86 -9.68 -9.67
CA PRO A 8 31.61 -8.97 -8.42
C PRO A 8 32.83 -8.16 -7.97
N SER A 9 32.63 -7.25 -7.01
CA SER A 9 33.73 -6.43 -6.48
C SER A 9 33.49 -6.03 -5.03
N GLY A 10 34.57 -5.85 -4.27
CA GLY A 10 34.50 -5.49 -2.85
C GLY A 10 35.41 -6.40 -2.03
N ASP A 11 35.39 -6.23 -0.72
CA ASP A 11 36.13 -7.09 0.21
C ASP A 11 35.37 -8.41 0.42
N PRO A 12 35.97 -9.59 0.15
CA PRO A 12 35.35 -10.89 0.45
C PRO A 12 35.06 -11.12 1.94
N LEU A 13 35.70 -10.34 2.83
CA LEU A 13 35.46 -10.37 4.28
C LEU A 13 34.34 -9.42 4.72
N ALA A 14 33.75 -8.65 3.80
CA ALA A 14 32.62 -7.78 4.10
C ALA A 14 31.47 -8.57 4.75
N LYS A 15 30.77 -7.91 5.69
CA LYS A 15 29.57 -8.48 6.34
C LYS A 15 28.27 -8.09 5.66
N LEU A 16 28.32 -7.08 4.80
CA LEU A 16 27.20 -6.56 4.05
C LEU A 16 27.49 -6.65 2.55
N ALA A 17 26.55 -7.22 1.80
CA ALA A 17 26.60 -7.25 0.34
C ALA A 17 25.47 -6.43 -0.28
N GLY A 18 25.61 -6.09 -1.56
CA GLY A 18 24.58 -5.48 -2.39
C GLY A 18 24.45 -6.21 -3.72
N CYS A 19 23.23 -6.60 -4.08
CA CYS A 19 22.92 -7.33 -5.31
C CYS A 19 22.01 -6.48 -6.21
N GLY A 20 22.52 -6.09 -7.39
CA GLY A 20 21.74 -5.44 -8.44
C GLY A 20 21.12 -6.43 -9.44
N GLU A 21 20.42 -5.92 -10.45
CA GLU A 21 19.69 -6.75 -11.41
C GLU A 21 20.58 -7.25 -12.55
N GLN A 22 21.20 -6.32 -13.29
CA GLN A 22 22.07 -6.57 -14.45
C GLN A 22 23.07 -5.40 -14.61
N PRO A 23 24.33 -5.63 -15.02
CA PRO A 23 25.28 -4.54 -15.26
C PRO A 23 24.83 -3.60 -16.39
N GLY A 24 25.10 -2.30 -16.22
CA GLY A 24 24.97 -1.32 -17.29
C GLY A 24 26.19 -1.21 -18.20
N PHE A 25 26.03 -0.49 -19.31
CA PHE A 25 27.10 -0.26 -20.30
C PHE A 25 28.41 0.32 -19.70
N GLN A 26 28.30 1.21 -18.71
CA GLN A 26 29.48 1.79 -18.05
C GLN A 26 30.22 0.76 -17.18
N GLU A 27 29.51 -0.20 -16.58
CA GLU A 27 30.09 -1.28 -15.77
C GLU A 27 30.90 -2.25 -16.63
N VAL A 28 30.41 -2.57 -17.83
CA VAL A 28 31.10 -3.40 -18.84
C VAL A 28 32.36 -2.71 -19.39
N ARG A 29 32.29 -1.38 -19.60
CA ARG A 29 33.39 -0.59 -20.17
C ARG A 29 34.47 -0.22 -19.17
N ALA A 30 34.18 -0.30 -17.87
CA ALA A 30 35.18 -0.06 -16.84
C ALA A 30 36.41 -0.97 -17.00
N ARG A 31 37.54 -0.50 -16.49
CA ARG A 31 38.83 -1.20 -16.58
C ARG A 31 39.47 -1.22 -15.17
N PRO A 32 39.37 -2.35 -14.44
CA PRO A 32 38.62 -3.58 -14.78
C PRO A 32 37.09 -3.38 -14.78
N PRO A 33 36.30 -4.23 -15.47
CA PRO A 33 34.84 -4.23 -15.37
C PRO A 33 34.41 -4.38 -13.90
N LYS A 34 33.44 -3.58 -13.46
CA LYS A 34 33.08 -3.48 -12.04
C LYS A 34 31.61 -3.09 -11.87
N PRO A 35 30.88 -3.70 -10.92
CA PRO A 35 29.47 -3.40 -10.72
C PRO A 35 29.27 -2.04 -10.03
N PHE A 36 28.10 -1.42 -10.27
CA PHE A 36 27.70 -0.15 -9.68
C PHE A 36 28.72 0.99 -9.88
N VAL A 37 29.33 1.10 -11.07
CA VAL A 37 30.17 2.28 -11.43
C VAL A 37 29.45 3.23 -12.41
N GLY A 38 28.28 2.85 -12.89
CA GLY A 38 27.43 3.67 -13.75
C GLY A 38 26.53 4.66 -13.00
N PRO A 39 25.51 5.25 -13.67
CA PRO A 39 24.60 6.22 -13.04
C PRO A 39 23.86 5.66 -11.82
N ALA A 40 23.41 4.39 -11.87
CA ALA A 40 22.81 3.73 -10.71
C ALA A 40 23.82 3.52 -9.57
N GLY A 41 25.09 3.32 -9.91
CA GLY A 41 26.20 3.27 -8.96
C GLY A 41 26.45 4.59 -8.26
N GLN A 42 26.42 5.70 -9.00
CA GLN A 42 26.50 7.05 -8.45
C GLN A 42 25.33 7.35 -7.52
N GLY A 43 24.11 6.97 -7.93
CA GLY A 43 22.94 7.05 -7.05
C GLY A 43 23.11 6.21 -5.78
N LEU A 44 23.66 4.99 -5.88
CA LEU A 44 24.00 4.20 -4.71
C LEU A 44 25.02 4.93 -3.82
N ASP A 45 26.08 5.50 -4.39
CA ASP A 45 27.11 6.24 -3.65
C ASP A 45 26.53 7.44 -2.88
N GLU A 46 25.55 8.16 -3.46
CA GLU A 46 24.81 9.20 -2.74
C GLU A 46 24.08 8.65 -1.51
N CYS A 47 23.40 7.50 -1.64
CA CYS A 47 22.72 6.85 -0.52
C CYS A 47 23.71 6.33 0.54
N LEU A 48 24.82 5.74 0.12
CA LEU A 48 25.87 5.25 1.01
C LEU A 48 26.50 6.39 1.82
N LEU A 49 26.73 7.54 1.19
CA LEU A 49 27.21 8.75 1.86
C LEU A 49 26.21 9.22 2.92
N MET A 50 24.92 9.32 2.59
CA MET A 50 23.87 9.74 3.52
C MET A 50 23.70 8.78 4.71
N THR A 51 23.96 7.50 4.50
CA THR A 51 23.84 6.44 5.52
C THR A 51 25.16 6.13 6.25
N LYS A 52 26.25 6.83 5.90
CA LYS A 52 27.59 6.62 6.45
C LYS A 52 28.05 5.16 6.33
N ILE A 53 27.78 4.52 5.19
CA ILE A 53 28.30 3.20 4.83
C ILE A 53 29.47 3.42 3.89
N MET A 54 30.66 2.95 4.26
CA MET A 54 31.81 3.09 3.36
C MET A 54 31.69 2.06 2.24
N ARG A 55 31.84 2.47 0.98
CA ARG A 55 31.73 1.53 -0.16
C ARG A 55 32.67 0.32 -0.06
N ARG A 56 33.83 0.47 0.57
CA ARG A 56 34.79 -0.63 0.83
C ARG A 56 34.28 -1.69 1.80
N GLU A 57 33.28 -1.36 2.62
CA GLU A 57 32.63 -2.30 3.56
C GLU A 57 31.55 -3.14 2.86
N LEU A 58 31.32 -2.91 1.57
CA LEU A 58 30.35 -3.64 0.76
C LEU A 58 31.02 -4.60 -0.20
N TYR A 59 30.40 -5.77 -0.31
CA TYR A 59 30.61 -6.67 -1.42
C TYR A 59 29.47 -6.50 -2.44
N LEU A 60 29.78 -6.04 -3.65
CA LEU A 60 28.79 -5.68 -4.69
C LEU A 60 28.80 -6.71 -5.83
N THR A 61 27.61 -7.18 -6.20
CA THR A 61 27.39 -8.15 -7.28
C THR A 61 26.07 -7.85 -8.01
N ASN A 62 25.76 -8.62 -9.06
CA ASN A 62 24.49 -8.58 -9.77
C ASN A 62 23.94 -10.00 -9.92
N VAL A 63 22.62 -10.14 -10.04
CA VAL A 63 21.99 -11.42 -10.40
C VAL A 63 22.49 -11.87 -11.76
N ILE A 64 22.26 -11.08 -12.80
CA ILE A 64 22.80 -11.31 -14.13
C ILE A 64 24.15 -10.61 -14.24
N LYS A 65 25.20 -11.32 -14.65
CA LYS A 65 26.58 -10.81 -14.63
C LYS A 65 27.09 -10.35 -16.00
N ASP A 66 26.26 -10.36 -17.03
CA ASP A 66 26.60 -9.86 -18.37
C ASP A 66 25.56 -8.85 -18.88
N LEU A 67 25.87 -8.25 -20.03
CA LEU A 67 25.00 -7.43 -20.84
C LEU A 67 24.90 -7.99 -22.28
N ASP A 68 25.00 -9.32 -22.44
CA ASP A 68 25.00 -9.98 -23.75
C ASP A 68 23.56 -10.03 -24.33
N ALA A 69 22.55 -10.10 -23.46
CA ALA A 69 21.12 -9.99 -23.82
C ALA A 69 20.35 -9.04 -22.88
N PRO A 70 19.16 -8.55 -23.29
CA PRO A 70 18.30 -7.75 -22.41
C PRO A 70 17.85 -8.56 -21.18
N LEU A 71 17.71 -7.92 -20.01
CA LEU A 71 17.25 -8.54 -18.76
C LEU A 71 16.06 -9.51 -18.91
N LYS A 72 15.06 -9.15 -19.72
CA LYS A 72 13.87 -9.97 -19.99
C LYS A 72 14.15 -11.33 -20.65
N HIS A 73 15.29 -11.47 -21.32
CA HIS A 73 15.75 -12.75 -21.84
C HIS A 73 16.07 -13.74 -20.72
N TYR A 74 16.63 -13.24 -19.61
CA TYR A 74 17.01 -14.05 -18.45
C TYR A 74 15.84 -14.20 -17.48
N ILE A 75 15.23 -13.08 -17.09
CA ILE A 75 14.17 -13.00 -16.09
C ILE A 75 13.16 -11.95 -16.53
N ASP A 76 11.90 -12.37 -16.71
CA ASP A 76 10.78 -11.46 -17.00
C ASP A 76 9.76 -11.51 -15.86
N ILE A 77 9.27 -10.33 -15.48
CA ILE A 77 8.21 -10.17 -14.48
C ILE A 77 7.13 -9.31 -15.12
N ASP A 78 5.95 -9.88 -15.30
CA ASP A 78 4.83 -9.18 -15.92
C ASP A 78 4.16 -8.18 -14.95
N ASN A 79 3.23 -7.40 -15.48
CA ASN A 79 2.50 -6.38 -14.72
C ASN A 79 1.60 -6.95 -13.61
N ARG A 80 1.32 -8.25 -13.62
CA ARG A 80 0.53 -8.96 -12.62
C ARG A 80 1.42 -9.64 -11.57
N GLY A 81 2.75 -9.53 -11.72
CA GLY A 81 3.72 -10.19 -10.84
C GLY A 81 3.96 -11.66 -11.17
N LYS A 82 3.45 -12.17 -12.30
CA LYS A 82 3.85 -13.49 -12.80
C LYS A 82 5.24 -13.36 -13.40
N TRP A 83 6.08 -14.35 -13.16
CA TRP A 83 7.47 -14.31 -13.59
C TRP A 83 7.89 -15.58 -14.30
N THR A 84 8.92 -15.46 -15.13
CA THR A 84 9.60 -16.57 -15.80
C THR A 84 11.11 -16.37 -15.71
N ILE A 85 11.85 -17.47 -15.58
CA ILE A 85 13.31 -17.50 -15.55
C ILE A 85 13.76 -18.46 -16.64
N SER A 86 14.64 -18.00 -17.54
CA SER A 86 15.21 -18.84 -18.60
C SER A 86 16.29 -19.78 -18.03
N PRO A 87 16.71 -20.82 -18.77
CA PRO A 87 17.83 -21.67 -18.36
C PRO A 87 19.10 -20.87 -18.05
N ASP A 88 19.43 -19.85 -18.85
CA ASP A 88 20.58 -18.97 -18.62
C ASP A 88 20.39 -18.10 -17.37
N GLY A 89 19.17 -17.61 -17.13
CA GLY A 89 18.84 -16.91 -15.90
C GLY A 89 19.03 -17.79 -14.65
N TYR A 90 18.62 -19.06 -14.71
CA TYR A 90 18.87 -20.02 -13.63
C TYR A 90 20.35 -20.30 -13.42
N ALA A 91 21.15 -20.38 -14.49
CA ALA A 91 22.59 -20.56 -14.39
C ALA A 91 23.23 -19.39 -13.61
N TYR A 92 22.81 -18.15 -13.89
CA TYR A 92 23.28 -16.97 -13.15
C TYR A 92 22.81 -16.93 -11.70
N ILE A 93 21.57 -17.33 -11.41
CA ILE A 93 21.09 -17.44 -10.02
C ILE A 93 21.87 -18.49 -9.25
N LYS A 94 22.21 -19.63 -9.88
CA LYS A 94 23.05 -20.66 -9.29
C LYS A 94 24.47 -20.14 -9.02
N GLU A 95 25.07 -19.45 -9.99
CA GLU A 95 26.38 -18.81 -9.84
C GLU A 95 26.39 -17.81 -8.68
N LEU A 96 25.36 -16.97 -8.57
CA LEU A 96 25.17 -16.05 -7.42
C LEU A 96 25.06 -16.82 -6.11
N GLY A 97 24.32 -17.92 -6.06
CA GLY A 97 24.21 -18.75 -4.86
C GLY A 97 25.56 -19.33 -4.42
N ASP A 98 26.34 -19.87 -5.36
CA ASP A 98 27.66 -20.44 -5.08
C ASP A 98 28.67 -19.37 -4.65
N GLU A 99 28.62 -18.19 -5.27
CA GLU A 99 29.36 -17.00 -4.85
C GLU A 99 29.03 -16.62 -3.40
N LEU A 100 27.74 -16.45 -3.06
CA LEU A 100 27.34 -16.02 -1.73
C LEU A 100 27.67 -17.04 -0.64
N LYS A 101 27.63 -18.35 -0.95
CA LYS A 101 28.07 -19.42 -0.03
C LYS A 101 29.56 -19.36 0.30
N SER A 102 30.38 -18.85 -0.63
CA SER A 102 31.82 -18.69 -0.42
C SER A 102 32.17 -17.52 0.51
N LEU A 103 31.21 -16.64 0.79
CA LEU A 103 31.38 -15.46 1.63
C LEU A 103 30.80 -15.68 3.04
N ASN A 104 31.37 -15.01 4.04
CA ASN A 104 30.85 -15.02 5.40
C ASN A 104 30.01 -13.77 5.69
N LEU A 105 28.99 -13.56 4.86
CA LEU A 105 28.04 -12.45 4.93
C LEU A 105 27.04 -12.62 6.08
N ASN A 106 26.65 -11.51 6.67
CA ASN A 106 25.56 -11.43 7.63
C ASN A 106 24.27 -10.94 6.96
N CYS A 107 24.37 -10.02 6.00
CA CYS A 107 23.23 -9.46 5.29
C CYS A 107 23.58 -9.11 3.83
N ILE A 108 22.59 -9.23 2.94
CA ILE A 108 22.65 -8.76 1.55
C ILE A 108 21.46 -7.86 1.22
N VAL A 109 21.73 -6.72 0.58
CA VAL A 109 20.72 -5.80 0.09
C VAL A 109 20.29 -6.21 -1.31
N ALA A 110 19.00 -6.47 -1.51
CA ALA A 110 18.43 -6.80 -2.81
C ALA A 110 17.90 -5.52 -3.48
N PHE A 111 18.61 -5.00 -4.48
CA PHE A 111 18.21 -3.79 -5.21
C PHE A 111 17.27 -4.14 -6.36
N GLY A 112 15.97 -3.87 -6.20
CA GLY A 112 14.97 -4.07 -7.24
C GLY A 112 14.27 -5.42 -7.21
N ASN A 113 13.39 -5.64 -8.20
CA ASN A 113 12.51 -6.83 -8.21
C ASN A 113 13.25 -8.09 -8.62
N ILE A 114 14.24 -8.00 -9.51
CA ILE A 114 14.99 -9.17 -9.98
C ILE A 114 15.88 -9.70 -8.86
N ALA A 115 16.59 -8.82 -8.15
CA ALA A 115 17.39 -9.21 -6.98
C ALA A 115 16.51 -9.82 -5.88
N LEU A 116 15.35 -9.23 -5.59
CA LEU A 116 14.38 -9.79 -4.65
C LEU A 116 13.92 -11.19 -5.07
N LEU A 117 13.53 -11.38 -6.34
CA LEU A 117 13.08 -12.66 -6.85
C LEU A 117 14.18 -13.72 -6.76
N ALA A 118 15.38 -13.42 -7.22
CA ALA A 118 16.51 -14.35 -7.22
C ALA A 118 16.90 -14.77 -5.79
N LEU A 119 16.89 -13.84 -4.84
CA LEU A 119 17.35 -14.09 -3.48
C LEU A 119 16.29 -14.70 -2.56
N THR A 120 15.00 -14.48 -2.81
CA THR A 120 13.93 -14.88 -1.87
C THR A 120 12.70 -15.53 -2.51
N ASN A 121 12.67 -15.71 -3.84
CA ASN A 121 11.50 -16.19 -4.58
C ASN A 121 10.23 -15.34 -4.37
N ARG A 122 10.37 -14.02 -4.23
CA ARG A 122 9.26 -13.07 -4.01
C ARG A 122 9.26 -11.97 -5.06
N VAL A 123 8.11 -11.34 -5.28
CA VAL A 123 7.96 -10.22 -6.21
C VAL A 123 7.18 -9.06 -5.59
N GLY A 124 7.42 -7.86 -6.11
CA GLY A 124 6.76 -6.63 -5.65
C GLY A 124 7.58 -5.89 -4.61
N ILE A 125 8.68 -5.28 -5.05
CA ILE A 125 9.65 -4.58 -4.20
C ILE A 125 9.01 -3.52 -3.31
N THR A 126 7.98 -2.82 -3.79
CA THR A 126 7.22 -1.84 -2.99
C THR A 126 6.60 -2.46 -1.74
N LYS A 127 6.22 -3.75 -1.78
CA LYS A 127 5.65 -4.48 -0.65
C LYS A 127 6.73 -4.94 0.32
N TRP A 128 7.81 -5.50 -0.22
CA TRP A 128 8.82 -6.23 0.55
C TRP A 128 9.99 -5.37 1.04
N ARG A 129 10.13 -4.13 0.55
CA ARG A 129 11.22 -3.26 0.97
C ARG A 129 11.25 -3.11 2.50
N GLY A 130 12.45 -2.99 3.06
CA GLY A 130 12.68 -2.88 4.50
C GLY A 130 12.43 -4.17 5.31
N SER A 131 11.78 -5.19 4.75
CA SER A 131 11.59 -6.47 5.44
C SER A 131 12.92 -7.21 5.59
N VAL A 132 13.20 -7.78 6.77
CA VAL A 132 14.34 -8.70 6.95
C VAL A 132 13.90 -10.12 6.59
N LEU A 133 14.31 -10.55 5.40
CA LEU A 133 13.95 -11.84 4.82
C LEU A 133 15.09 -12.83 4.94
N GLU A 134 14.80 -14.11 4.76
CA GLU A 134 15.82 -15.16 4.64
C GLU A 134 16.04 -15.48 3.15
N SER A 135 17.30 -15.72 2.77
CA SER A 135 17.64 -16.10 1.41
C SER A 135 17.22 -17.54 1.11
N THR A 136 16.68 -17.76 -0.08
CA THR A 136 16.42 -19.09 -0.64
C THR A 136 17.68 -19.72 -1.26
N LEU A 137 18.76 -18.95 -1.44
CA LEU A 137 20.03 -19.45 -2.02
C LEU A 137 21.02 -19.88 -0.94
N VAL A 138 21.02 -19.19 0.21
CA VAL A 138 21.93 -19.42 1.33
C VAL A 138 21.12 -19.40 2.64
N PRO A 139 20.83 -20.57 3.26
CA PRO A 139 20.11 -20.63 4.53
C PRO A 139 20.78 -19.76 5.62
N GLY A 140 19.97 -19.04 6.39
CA GLY A 140 20.42 -18.10 7.41
C GLY A 140 20.97 -16.76 6.90
N LEU A 141 21.17 -16.55 5.60
CA LEU A 141 21.58 -15.24 5.07
C LEU A 141 20.39 -14.28 5.03
N LYS A 142 20.53 -13.14 5.72
CA LYS A 142 19.53 -12.07 5.69
C LYS A 142 19.51 -11.36 4.36
N VAL A 143 18.31 -11.21 3.79
CA VAL A 143 18.06 -10.40 2.60
C VAL A 143 17.24 -9.19 3.00
N LEU A 144 17.74 -8.00 2.71
CA LEU A 144 17.01 -6.75 2.91
C LEU A 144 16.65 -6.14 1.55
N PRO A 145 15.38 -6.21 1.12
CA PRO A 145 14.97 -5.65 -0.15
C PRO A 145 14.88 -4.12 -0.10
N THR A 146 15.24 -3.47 -1.20
CA THR A 146 15.01 -2.03 -1.39
C THR A 146 14.83 -1.66 -2.86
N PHE A 147 14.36 -0.45 -3.13
CA PHE A 147 14.27 0.05 -4.51
C PHE A 147 15.65 0.10 -5.17
N HIS A 148 15.70 -0.20 -6.47
CA HIS A 148 16.94 -0.02 -7.21
C HIS A 148 17.30 1.48 -7.29
N PRO A 149 18.58 1.89 -7.10
CA PRO A 149 19.00 3.29 -7.19
C PRO A 149 18.64 3.96 -8.52
N ALA A 150 18.58 3.17 -9.60
CA ALA A 150 18.10 3.61 -10.91
C ALA A 150 16.67 4.22 -10.90
N THR A 151 15.89 4.03 -9.84
CA THR A 151 14.51 4.53 -9.75
C THR A 151 14.40 6.03 -9.52
N PHE A 152 15.38 6.67 -8.88
CA PHE A 152 15.33 8.11 -8.59
C PHE A 152 16.21 8.96 -9.51
N ILE A 153 16.96 8.35 -10.42
CA ILE A 153 17.80 9.02 -11.42
C ILE A 153 17.12 9.01 -12.81
N PRO A 154 17.66 9.70 -13.83
CA PRO A 154 17.11 9.64 -15.18
C PRO A 154 17.02 8.20 -15.72
N PRO A 155 15.94 7.86 -16.45
CA PRO A 155 14.80 8.69 -16.82
C PRO A 155 13.60 8.58 -15.84
N LYS A 156 13.74 7.86 -14.72
CA LYS A 156 12.62 7.53 -13.82
C LYS A 156 12.25 8.67 -12.87
N PHE A 157 13.24 9.38 -12.32
CA PHE A 157 13.06 10.57 -11.48
C PHE A 157 12.10 10.39 -10.28
N ASN A 158 11.96 9.17 -9.75
CA ASN A 158 11.16 8.96 -8.54
C ASN A 158 12.01 9.30 -7.30
N PHE A 159 12.21 10.60 -7.06
CA PHE A 159 13.09 11.10 -6.00
C PHE A 159 12.71 10.63 -4.60
N LEU A 160 11.43 10.34 -4.35
CA LEU A 160 10.95 9.81 -3.08
C LEU A 160 11.51 8.43 -2.75
N ASN A 161 12.01 7.67 -3.73
CA ASN A 161 12.65 6.38 -3.46
C ASN A 161 14.02 6.53 -2.78
N LYS A 162 14.73 7.65 -2.96
CA LYS A 162 16.07 7.86 -2.37
C LYS A 162 16.07 7.78 -0.83
N PRO A 163 15.24 8.54 -0.10
CA PRO A 163 15.18 8.43 1.36
C PRO A 163 14.74 7.04 1.84
N LEU A 164 13.85 6.35 1.11
CA LEU A 164 13.45 4.98 1.44
C LEU A 164 14.61 3.99 1.28
N ILE A 165 15.43 4.13 0.23
CA ILE A 165 16.66 3.36 0.06
C ILE A 165 17.64 3.64 1.22
N CYS A 166 17.76 4.89 1.66
CA CYS A 166 18.62 5.23 2.80
C CYS A 166 18.13 4.58 4.10
N GLU A 167 16.82 4.61 4.37
CA GLU A 167 16.21 3.92 5.51
C GLU A 167 16.51 2.42 5.50
N ASP A 168 16.31 1.78 4.35
CA ASP A 168 16.56 0.35 4.14
C ASP A 168 18.05 0.01 4.32
N LEU A 169 18.96 0.84 3.80
CA LEU A 169 20.41 0.67 3.97
C LEU A 169 20.86 0.84 5.42
N MET A 170 20.28 1.78 6.18
CA MET A 170 20.57 1.91 7.61
C MET A 170 20.17 0.65 8.38
N ARG A 171 19.01 0.08 8.05
CA ARG A 171 18.57 -1.20 8.61
C ARG A 171 19.51 -2.34 8.19
N ALA A 172 19.95 -2.39 6.93
CA ALA A 172 20.87 -3.41 6.43
C ALA A 172 22.24 -3.32 7.12
N LYS A 173 22.72 -2.09 7.38
CA LYS A 173 23.95 -1.84 8.14
C LYS A 173 23.86 -2.41 9.55
N TYR A 174 22.73 -2.18 10.23
CA TYR A 174 22.49 -2.75 11.56
C TYR A 174 22.43 -4.28 11.51
N GLU A 175 21.65 -4.84 10.59
CA GLU A 175 21.52 -6.29 10.41
C GLU A 175 22.85 -6.96 10.04
N ALA A 176 23.76 -6.27 9.36
CA ALA A 176 25.09 -6.81 9.05
C ALA A 176 26.00 -6.99 10.28
N THR A 177 25.63 -6.49 11.46
CA THR A 177 26.47 -6.60 12.67
C THR A 177 26.39 -7.95 13.37
N PHE A 178 25.35 -8.76 13.11
CA PHE A 178 25.12 -10.10 13.67
C PHE A 178 24.60 -11.05 12.61
N LYS A 179 24.78 -12.37 12.79
CA LYS A 179 24.47 -13.37 11.75
C LYS A 179 23.02 -13.84 11.81
N GLU A 180 22.46 -13.83 13.00
CA GLU A 180 21.14 -14.35 13.32
C GLU A 180 20.03 -13.48 12.70
N ILE A 181 18.91 -14.13 12.40
CA ILE A 181 17.66 -13.44 12.04
C ILE A 181 16.89 -13.22 13.35
N HIS A 182 16.94 -12.01 13.88
CA HIS A 182 16.13 -11.65 15.04
C HIS A 182 14.72 -11.29 14.59
N ARG A 183 13.73 -11.99 15.15
CA ARG A 183 12.32 -11.62 15.04
C ARG A 183 11.74 -11.55 16.42
N THR A 184 11.08 -10.44 16.73
CA THR A 184 10.28 -10.36 17.94
C THR A 184 9.18 -11.43 17.84
N ALA A 185 9.21 -12.40 18.75
CA ALA A 185 8.18 -13.43 18.82
C ALA A 185 6.84 -12.77 19.18
N ARG A 186 5.79 -13.16 18.45
CA ARG A 186 4.44 -12.62 18.63
C ARG A 186 3.48 -13.77 18.88
N HIS A 187 2.66 -13.60 19.90
CA HIS A 187 1.58 -14.52 20.22
C HIS A 187 0.25 -13.89 19.77
N ILE A 188 -0.40 -14.56 18.82
CA ILE A 188 -1.73 -14.19 18.35
C ILE A 188 -2.67 -15.31 18.75
N THR A 189 -3.53 -15.04 19.72
CA THR A 189 -4.59 -15.97 20.08
C THR A 189 -5.67 -15.91 19.02
N ILE A 190 -5.84 -17.01 18.28
CA ILE A 190 -6.94 -17.20 17.33
C ILE A 190 -7.86 -18.30 17.86
N ARG A 191 -9.12 -18.32 17.40
CA ARG A 191 -10.14 -19.28 17.85
C ARG A 191 -10.33 -19.35 19.38
N PRO A 192 -10.36 -18.23 20.10
CA PRO A 192 -10.64 -18.29 21.53
C PRO A 192 -12.02 -18.93 21.77
N THR A 193 -12.17 -19.67 22.86
CA THR A 193 -13.49 -20.04 23.38
C THR A 193 -14.23 -18.78 23.85
N PHE A 194 -15.50 -18.93 24.21
CA PHE A 194 -16.27 -17.84 24.77
C PHE A 194 -15.63 -17.30 26.07
N GLU A 195 -15.24 -18.19 26.99
CA GLU A 195 -14.60 -17.83 28.26
C GLU A 195 -13.27 -17.12 28.00
N GLN A 196 -12.43 -17.66 27.10
CA GLN A 196 -11.16 -17.04 26.73
C GLN A 196 -11.37 -15.64 26.13
N SER A 197 -12.41 -15.46 25.31
CA SER A 197 -12.74 -14.17 24.71
C SER A 197 -13.09 -13.14 25.79
N LEU A 198 -13.88 -13.51 26.79
CA LEU A 198 -14.20 -12.64 27.92
C LEU A 198 -12.99 -12.32 28.79
N GLU A 199 -12.12 -13.30 29.05
CA GLU A 199 -10.87 -13.10 29.79
C GLU A 199 -9.93 -12.13 29.08
N ILE A 200 -9.78 -12.27 27.75
CA ILE A 200 -8.98 -11.37 26.92
C ILE A 200 -9.52 -9.94 26.99
N LEU A 201 -10.84 -9.76 26.84
CA LEU A 201 -11.47 -8.44 26.89
C LEU A 201 -11.32 -7.80 28.28
N LYS A 202 -11.49 -8.59 29.34
CA LYS A 202 -11.26 -8.15 30.72
C LYS A 202 -9.80 -7.74 30.92
N HIS A 203 -8.85 -8.55 30.47
CA HIS A 203 -7.43 -8.26 30.54
C HIS A 203 -7.08 -6.95 29.81
N CYS A 204 -7.55 -6.79 28.57
CA CYS A 204 -7.35 -5.56 27.79
C CYS A 204 -7.89 -4.32 28.51
N TYR A 205 -9.06 -4.44 29.15
CA TYR A 205 -9.62 -3.35 29.94
C TYR A 205 -8.75 -3.02 31.15
N GLU A 206 -8.36 -4.04 31.94
CA GLU A 206 -7.55 -3.87 33.16
C GLU A 206 -6.17 -3.27 32.85
N VAL A 207 -5.45 -3.78 31.86
CA VAL A 207 -4.15 -3.21 31.47
C VAL A 207 -4.32 -1.83 30.85
N GLY A 208 -5.42 -1.59 30.12
CA GLY A 208 -5.80 -0.28 29.60
C GLY A 208 -5.94 0.77 30.70
N LEU A 209 -6.54 0.42 31.84
CA LEU A 209 -6.67 1.30 33.01
C LEU A 209 -5.32 1.66 33.66
N THR A 210 -4.27 0.86 33.43
CA THR A 210 -2.91 1.18 33.90
C THR A 210 -2.17 2.19 33.00
N GLY A 211 -2.81 2.63 31.91
CA GLY A 211 -2.24 3.57 30.94
C GLY A 211 -1.65 2.91 29.69
N GLN A 212 -1.76 1.58 29.57
CA GLN A 212 -1.39 0.87 28.35
C GLN A 212 -2.38 1.19 27.22
N VAL A 213 -1.87 1.44 26.02
CA VAL A 213 -2.72 1.73 24.87
C VAL A 213 -3.24 0.41 24.30
N ILE A 214 -4.56 0.32 24.10
CA ILE A 214 -5.21 -0.86 23.51
C ILE A 214 -5.49 -0.62 22.04
N SER A 215 -4.95 -1.48 21.18
CA SER A 215 -5.26 -1.46 19.76
C SER A 215 -6.52 -2.25 19.47
N ILE A 216 -7.34 -1.75 18.56
CA ILE A 216 -8.55 -2.43 18.07
C ILE A 216 -8.59 -2.31 16.55
N ASP A 217 -8.85 -3.43 15.90
CA ASP A 217 -8.99 -3.55 14.46
C ASP A 217 -10.12 -4.53 14.14
N ILE A 218 -10.88 -4.29 13.07
CA ILE A 218 -11.96 -5.18 12.65
C ILE A 218 -11.80 -5.62 11.20
N GLU A 219 -12.29 -6.80 10.92
CA GLU A 219 -12.54 -7.22 9.55
C GLU A 219 -14.02 -7.18 9.22
N VAL A 220 -14.34 -6.80 7.98
CA VAL A 220 -15.71 -6.63 7.51
C VAL A 220 -15.97 -7.42 6.25
N ILE A 221 -17.05 -8.19 6.26
CA ILE A 221 -17.52 -8.99 5.12
C ILE A 221 -19.01 -8.75 4.95
N ASN A 222 -19.45 -8.46 3.72
CA ASN A 222 -20.86 -8.16 3.42
C ASN A 222 -21.48 -7.06 4.30
N ARG A 223 -20.66 -6.08 4.74
CA ARG A 223 -21.02 -5.00 5.68
C ARG A 223 -21.29 -5.46 7.12
N GLU A 224 -20.91 -6.67 7.48
CA GLU A 224 -20.96 -7.20 8.83
C GLU A 224 -19.54 -7.35 9.39
N VAL A 225 -19.39 -7.09 10.71
CA VAL A 225 -18.14 -7.37 11.44
C VAL A 225 -17.94 -8.88 11.50
N ASP A 226 -16.82 -9.34 10.97
CA ASP A 226 -16.49 -10.76 10.83
C ASP A 226 -15.59 -11.25 11.97
N CYS A 227 -14.64 -10.42 12.38
CA CYS A 227 -13.81 -10.63 13.56
C CYS A 227 -13.31 -9.29 14.12
N ILE A 228 -12.90 -9.31 15.39
CA ILE A 228 -12.39 -8.17 16.14
C ILE A 228 -11.04 -8.57 16.72
N ALA A 229 -9.97 -7.86 16.35
CA ALA A 229 -8.68 -8.01 16.98
C ALA A 229 -8.44 -6.95 18.04
N LEU A 230 -7.82 -7.38 19.15
CA LEU A 230 -7.27 -6.50 20.16
C LEU A 230 -5.80 -6.81 20.38
N ALA A 231 -4.97 -5.78 20.51
CA ALA A 231 -3.60 -5.92 20.96
C ALA A 231 -3.34 -5.00 22.14
N TRP A 232 -2.76 -5.55 23.21
CA TRP A 232 -2.34 -4.78 24.37
C TRP A 232 -0.83 -4.51 24.34
N SER A 233 -0.04 -5.24 23.55
CA SER A 233 1.40 -5.03 23.41
C SER A 233 1.85 -5.20 21.96
N SER A 234 3.13 -4.92 21.67
CA SER A 234 3.73 -5.20 20.35
C SER A 234 3.95 -6.70 20.09
N THR A 235 3.71 -7.54 21.09
CA THR A 235 3.97 -8.99 21.04
C THR A 235 2.75 -9.84 21.28
N GLU A 236 1.64 -9.27 21.73
CA GLU A 236 0.45 -10.02 22.13
C GLU A 236 -0.81 -9.39 21.57
N SER A 237 -1.63 -10.24 20.96
CA SER A 237 -2.95 -9.88 20.46
C SER A 237 -3.86 -11.09 20.45
N ALA A 238 -5.16 -10.84 20.31
CA ALA A 238 -6.13 -11.86 20.01
C ALA A 238 -7.04 -11.40 18.87
N SER A 239 -7.46 -12.33 18.03
CA SER A 239 -8.52 -12.13 17.03
C SER A 239 -9.74 -12.94 17.45
N ILE A 240 -10.78 -12.26 17.90
CA ILE A 240 -12.05 -12.86 18.33
C ILE A 240 -12.98 -12.95 17.10
N PRO A 241 -13.27 -14.15 16.59
CA PRO A 241 -14.15 -14.33 15.45
C PRO A 241 -15.63 -14.18 15.83
N LEU A 242 -16.42 -13.58 14.95
CA LEU A 242 -17.88 -13.59 15.05
C LEU A 242 -18.50 -14.55 14.03
N ARG A 243 -17.76 -14.90 12.98
CA ARG A 243 -18.22 -15.77 11.90
C ARG A 243 -17.22 -16.88 11.57
N TYR A 244 -17.75 -17.97 11.02
CA TYR A 244 -16.98 -19.08 10.48
C TYR A 244 -17.58 -19.62 9.18
N SER A 245 -17.01 -20.69 8.62
CA SER A 245 -17.48 -21.29 7.35
C SER A 245 -18.92 -21.77 7.40
N ASN A 246 -19.41 -22.18 8.59
CA ASN A 246 -20.69 -22.84 8.76
C ASN A 246 -21.76 -21.94 9.41
N GLY A 247 -21.51 -20.64 9.53
CA GLY A 247 -22.41 -19.69 10.20
C GLY A 247 -21.68 -18.85 11.24
N ASP A 248 -22.38 -18.49 12.31
CA ASP A 248 -21.86 -17.69 13.41
C ASP A 248 -20.88 -18.51 14.26
N TYR A 249 -19.84 -17.86 14.78
CA TYR A 249 -18.84 -18.53 15.61
C TYR A 249 -19.34 -18.73 17.05
N PHE A 250 -20.09 -17.75 17.56
CA PHE A 250 -20.72 -17.76 18.87
C PHE A 250 -22.23 -17.77 18.72
N ASN A 251 -22.94 -18.25 19.74
CA ASN A 251 -24.39 -18.06 19.77
C ASN A 251 -24.75 -16.58 20.09
N PRO A 252 -25.99 -16.13 19.84
CA PRO A 252 -26.34 -14.72 20.01
C PRO A 252 -26.11 -14.14 21.41
N ASP A 253 -26.29 -14.93 22.47
CA ASP A 253 -26.07 -14.46 23.85
C ASP A 253 -24.57 -14.32 24.16
N GLU A 254 -23.76 -15.25 23.68
CA GLU A 254 -22.30 -15.18 23.77
C GLU A 254 -21.73 -13.99 22.99
N GLU A 255 -22.17 -13.80 21.74
CA GLU A 255 -21.76 -12.64 20.93
C GLU A 255 -22.13 -11.33 21.64
N LEU A 256 -23.33 -11.23 22.22
CA LEU A 256 -23.75 -10.04 22.96
C LEU A 256 -22.79 -9.71 24.12
N GLU A 257 -22.37 -10.70 24.90
CA GLU A 257 -21.42 -10.49 26.01
C GLU A 257 -20.02 -10.08 25.52
N ILE A 258 -19.57 -10.65 24.40
CA ILE A 258 -18.32 -10.25 23.74
C ILE A 258 -18.42 -8.78 23.29
N ILE A 259 -19.49 -8.39 22.62
CA ILE A 259 -19.71 -7.01 22.15
C ILE A 259 -19.81 -6.04 23.34
N LYS A 260 -20.44 -6.42 24.46
CA LYS A 260 -20.43 -5.63 25.70
C LYS A 260 -19.02 -5.49 26.29
N GLY A 261 -18.18 -6.51 26.21
CA GLY A 261 -16.76 -6.43 26.58
C GLY A 261 -16.00 -5.43 25.72
N VAL A 262 -16.19 -5.48 24.40
CA VAL A 262 -15.63 -4.49 23.45
C VAL A 262 -16.12 -3.07 23.75
N ALA A 263 -17.42 -2.92 24.04
CA ALA A 263 -18.01 -1.64 24.43
C ALA A 263 -17.35 -1.07 25.70
N ARG A 264 -17.16 -1.89 26.75
CA ARG A 264 -16.47 -1.46 27.98
C ARG A 264 -15.09 -0.85 27.71
N ILE A 265 -14.33 -1.42 26.77
CA ILE A 265 -13.03 -0.89 26.37
C ILE A 265 -13.23 0.41 25.57
N LEU A 266 -13.98 0.36 24.47
CA LEU A 266 -14.13 1.50 23.54
C LEU A 266 -14.76 2.73 24.20
N GLU A 267 -15.73 2.54 25.08
CA GLU A 267 -16.48 3.62 25.74
C GLU A 267 -15.83 4.11 27.03
N SER A 268 -14.73 3.51 27.51
CA SER A 268 -14.01 4.06 28.67
C SER A 268 -13.34 5.40 28.34
N GLU A 269 -13.43 6.39 29.23
CA GLU A 269 -12.65 7.64 29.09
C GLU A 269 -11.19 7.46 29.54
N GLU A 270 -10.92 6.45 30.37
CA GLU A 270 -9.61 6.19 30.99
C GLU A 270 -8.71 5.34 30.10
N VAL A 271 -9.28 4.39 29.35
CA VAL A 271 -8.50 3.54 28.42
C VAL A 271 -8.17 4.34 27.16
N SER A 272 -6.88 4.41 26.81
CA SER A 272 -6.41 4.97 25.54
C SER A 272 -6.46 3.92 24.43
N LYS A 273 -6.93 4.30 23.24
CA LYS A 273 -7.09 3.39 22.10
C LYS A 273 -6.19 3.78 20.94
N ILE A 274 -5.82 2.82 20.12
CA ILE A 274 -5.14 3.05 18.86
C ILE A 274 -5.72 2.19 17.74
N GLY A 275 -5.61 2.66 16.50
CA GLY A 275 -5.80 1.84 15.32
C GLY A 275 -5.08 2.42 14.12
N ALA A 276 -5.09 1.67 13.01
CA ALA A 276 -4.48 2.09 11.76
C ALA A 276 -5.32 3.20 11.07
N SER A 277 -6.62 2.95 10.95
CA SER A 277 -7.60 3.83 10.32
C SER A 277 -8.83 3.99 11.22
N PHE A 278 -8.60 4.36 12.48
CA PHE A 278 -9.57 4.22 13.58
C PHE A 278 -11.01 4.72 13.32
N ILE A 279 -11.21 5.70 12.44
CA ILE A 279 -12.55 6.16 12.02
C ILE A 279 -13.35 5.04 11.33
N PHE A 280 -12.71 4.22 10.50
CA PHE A 280 -13.38 3.13 9.79
C PHE A 280 -13.94 2.11 10.78
N ASP A 281 -13.10 1.61 11.68
CA ASP A 281 -13.46 0.58 12.66
C ASP A 281 -14.57 1.08 13.60
N THR A 282 -14.39 2.28 14.14
CA THR A 282 -15.37 2.90 15.03
C THR A 282 -16.68 3.28 14.36
N GLN A 283 -16.68 3.51 13.04
CA GLN A 283 -17.90 3.70 12.27
C GLN A 283 -18.79 2.45 12.29
N PHE A 284 -18.20 1.27 12.09
CA PHE A 284 -18.93 0.00 12.19
C PHE A 284 -19.44 -0.25 13.60
N PHE A 285 -18.62 -0.01 14.62
CA PHE A 285 -19.02 -0.16 16.02
C PHE A 285 -20.21 0.74 16.39
N LEU A 286 -20.14 2.02 16.01
CA LEU A 286 -21.22 2.97 16.26
C LEU A 286 -22.50 2.60 15.51
N ARG A 287 -22.39 2.31 14.22
CA ARG A 287 -23.56 2.07 13.37
C ARG A 287 -24.26 0.76 13.67
N LYS A 288 -23.50 -0.30 13.94
CA LYS A 288 -24.04 -1.65 14.13
C LYS A 288 -24.42 -1.93 15.58
N TYR A 289 -23.59 -1.48 16.53
CA TYR A 289 -23.72 -1.85 17.94
C TYR A 289 -24.03 -0.66 18.86
N GLY A 290 -24.07 0.57 18.34
CA GLY A 290 -24.30 1.77 19.14
C GLY A 290 -23.12 2.17 20.03
N ILE A 291 -21.94 1.57 19.84
CA ILE A 291 -20.77 1.76 20.69
C ILE A 291 -20.07 3.07 20.29
N VAL A 292 -19.90 4.00 21.24
CA VAL A 292 -19.29 5.31 20.99
C VAL A 292 -17.86 5.35 21.53
N PRO A 293 -16.82 5.51 20.69
CA PRO A 293 -15.44 5.55 21.19
C PRO A 293 -15.17 6.79 22.06
N ARG A 294 -14.66 6.57 23.27
CA ARG A 294 -14.32 7.59 24.27
C ARG A 294 -12.83 7.58 24.64
N GLY A 295 -12.41 8.52 25.48
CA GLY A 295 -11.03 8.65 25.92
C GLY A 295 -10.12 9.20 24.82
N ARG A 296 -8.81 8.95 24.99
CA ARG A 296 -7.77 9.35 24.03
C ARG A 296 -7.73 8.34 22.88
N LEU A 297 -7.83 8.85 21.65
CA LEU A 297 -7.80 8.06 20.42
C LEU A 297 -6.54 8.39 19.63
N HIS A 298 -5.76 7.36 19.34
CA HIS A 298 -4.56 7.42 18.51
C HIS A 298 -4.82 6.80 17.15
N CYS A 299 -4.19 7.36 16.12
CA CYS A 299 -4.28 6.83 14.76
C CYS A 299 -2.91 6.89 14.08
N THR A 300 -2.39 5.74 13.66
CA THR A 300 -1.06 5.68 13.03
C THR A 300 -1.06 6.29 11.63
N GLN A 301 -2.19 6.28 10.91
CA GLN A 301 -2.33 7.02 9.64
C GLN A 301 -2.15 8.53 9.83
N ILE A 302 -2.76 9.11 10.87
CA ILE A 302 -2.62 10.53 11.18
C ILE A 302 -1.16 10.84 11.52
N ALA A 303 -0.56 10.05 12.42
CA ALA A 303 0.83 10.23 12.81
C ALA A 303 1.78 10.13 11.60
N GLN A 304 1.58 9.11 10.76
CA GLN A 304 2.39 8.88 9.57
C GLN A 304 2.28 10.03 8.57
N LYS A 305 1.07 10.54 8.29
CA LYS A 305 0.90 11.64 7.35
C LYS A 305 1.49 12.96 7.84
N ILE A 306 1.52 13.19 9.15
CA ILE A 306 2.14 14.39 9.70
C ILE A 306 3.67 14.25 9.67
N ALA A 307 4.19 13.07 10.05
CA ALA A 307 5.63 12.84 10.11
C ALA A 307 6.29 12.71 8.71
N TYR A 308 5.54 12.19 7.74
CA TYR A 308 6.02 11.77 6.41
C TYR A 308 4.96 12.08 5.32
N PRO A 309 4.64 13.36 5.06
CA PRO A 309 3.50 13.75 4.22
C PRO A 309 3.56 13.21 2.78
N ASP A 310 4.76 13.16 2.19
CA ASP A 310 5.01 12.67 0.83
C ASP A 310 4.91 11.15 0.70
N PHE A 311 4.90 10.41 1.81
CA PHE A 311 4.88 8.96 1.81
C PHE A 311 3.47 8.39 2.03
N PRO A 312 3.22 7.15 1.61
CA PRO A 312 1.98 6.45 1.94
C PRO A 312 1.81 6.32 3.46
N ALA A 313 0.56 6.35 3.91
CA ALA A 313 0.21 6.21 5.32
C ALA A 313 -0.59 4.94 5.63
N GLY A 314 -0.83 4.09 4.63
CA GLY A 314 -1.46 2.78 4.84
C GLY A 314 -0.69 1.94 5.85
N LEU A 315 -1.39 1.00 6.50
CA LEU A 315 -0.78 0.16 7.53
C LEU A 315 0.41 -0.66 7.01
N ASP A 316 0.42 -0.99 5.71
CA ASP A 316 1.56 -1.62 5.03
C ASP A 316 2.82 -0.75 5.07
N ALA A 317 2.70 0.54 4.75
CA ALA A 317 3.81 1.47 4.84
C ALA A 317 4.25 1.72 6.29
N VAL A 318 3.29 1.85 7.21
CA VAL A 318 3.57 2.00 8.64
C VAL A 318 4.33 0.79 9.18
N CYS A 319 3.90 -0.43 8.83
CA CYS A 319 4.57 -1.67 9.18
C CYS A 319 6.03 -1.65 8.70
N THR A 320 6.25 -1.45 7.40
CA THR A 320 7.60 -1.45 6.82
C THR A 320 8.54 -0.45 7.50
N MET A 321 8.08 0.77 7.76
CA MET A 321 8.91 1.85 8.29
C MET A 321 9.16 1.72 9.80
N HIS A 322 8.17 1.23 10.56
CA HIS A 322 8.19 1.34 12.02
C HIS A 322 8.25 -0.01 12.76
N THR A 323 8.13 -1.16 12.10
CA THR A 323 8.17 -2.47 12.79
C THR A 323 9.26 -3.38 12.25
N ASP A 324 9.55 -4.46 12.98
CA ASP A 324 10.39 -5.57 12.50
C ASP A 324 9.58 -6.63 11.72
N ILE A 325 8.27 -6.43 11.56
CA ILE A 325 7.34 -7.39 10.94
C ILE A 325 7.55 -7.37 9.42
N PRO A 326 7.92 -8.50 8.79
CA PRO A 326 7.95 -8.62 7.34
C PRO A 326 6.56 -8.39 6.74
N TYR A 327 6.49 -7.93 5.50
CA TYR A 327 5.22 -7.73 4.81
C TYR A 327 4.33 -8.99 4.86
N TYR A 328 3.17 -8.87 5.52
CA TYR A 328 2.19 -9.95 5.74
C TYR A 328 0.84 -9.69 5.04
N LYS A 329 0.62 -8.46 4.53
CA LYS A 329 -0.66 -8.04 3.94
C LYS A 329 -1.08 -8.80 2.67
N GLN A 330 -0.26 -9.72 2.17
CA GLN A 330 -0.65 -10.61 1.08
C GLN A 330 -1.73 -11.61 1.53
N ASP A 331 -1.66 -12.05 2.78
CA ASP A 331 -2.47 -13.13 3.32
C ASP A 331 -3.97 -12.75 3.33
N GLY A 332 -4.31 -11.57 3.87
CA GLY A 332 -5.68 -11.05 3.83
C GLY A 332 -6.19 -10.74 2.42
N LYS A 333 -5.31 -10.29 1.51
CA LYS A 333 -5.69 -10.01 0.11
C LYS A 333 -6.00 -11.27 -0.68
N GLN A 334 -5.27 -12.36 -0.44
CA GLN A 334 -5.49 -13.65 -1.10
C GLN A 334 -6.84 -14.24 -0.71
N TRP A 335 -7.18 -14.13 0.58
CA TRP A 335 -8.47 -14.59 1.08
C TRP A 335 -9.64 -13.83 0.45
N MET A 336 -9.64 -12.49 0.56
CA MET A 336 -10.75 -11.64 0.08
C MET A 336 -10.94 -11.62 -1.44
N LYS A 337 -9.87 -11.72 -2.24
CA LYS A 337 -9.95 -11.54 -3.71
C LYS A 337 -9.87 -12.84 -4.51
N MET A 338 -9.23 -13.86 -3.96
CA MET A 338 -8.92 -15.07 -4.73
C MET A 338 -9.51 -16.33 -4.11
N GLY A 339 -10.13 -16.25 -2.92
CA GLY A 339 -10.68 -17.41 -2.22
C GLY A 339 -9.61 -18.41 -1.79
N TYR A 340 -8.34 -17.99 -1.74
CA TYR A 340 -7.22 -18.81 -1.28
C TYR A 340 -6.85 -18.39 0.14
N GLY A 341 -6.84 -19.33 1.08
CA GLY A 341 -6.46 -19.12 2.47
C GLY A 341 -7.33 -19.91 3.44
N THR A 342 -7.01 -19.84 4.74
CA THR A 342 -7.81 -20.42 5.82
C THR A 342 -8.34 -19.32 6.74
N TRP A 343 -9.38 -19.62 7.51
CA TRP A 343 -9.85 -18.73 8.59
C TRP A 343 -8.73 -18.41 9.58
N ASP A 344 -7.84 -19.35 9.87
CA ASP A 344 -6.69 -19.12 10.75
C ASP A 344 -5.73 -18.09 10.18
N THR A 345 -5.52 -18.13 8.87
CA THR A 345 -4.70 -17.14 8.17
C THR A 345 -5.35 -15.76 8.25
N TRP A 346 -6.68 -15.69 8.12
CA TRP A 346 -7.47 -14.46 8.22
C TRP A 346 -7.42 -13.84 9.62
N TRP A 347 -7.59 -14.65 10.66
CA TRP A 347 -7.54 -14.18 12.05
C TRP A 347 -6.12 -13.85 12.52
N ASN A 348 -5.10 -14.56 12.04
CA ASN A 348 -3.71 -14.15 12.26
C ASN A 348 -3.41 -12.80 11.58
N TYR A 349 -3.93 -12.58 10.37
CA TYR A 349 -3.81 -11.30 9.68
C TYR A 349 -4.46 -10.16 10.47
N ASN A 350 -5.68 -10.34 10.98
CA ASN A 350 -6.37 -9.34 11.81
C ASN A 350 -5.62 -9.08 13.13
N GLY A 351 -5.09 -10.12 13.78
CA GLY A 351 -4.23 -9.96 14.96
C GLY A 351 -2.97 -9.11 14.68
N LEU A 352 -2.31 -9.32 13.54
CA LEU A 352 -1.18 -8.48 13.12
C LEU A 352 -1.61 -7.03 12.83
N ASP A 353 -2.80 -6.82 12.28
CA ASP A 353 -3.36 -5.48 12.06
C ASP A 353 -3.61 -4.73 13.37
N ALA A 354 -3.90 -5.42 14.46
CA ALA A 354 -3.93 -4.83 15.80
C ALA A 354 -2.54 -4.61 16.40
N ILE A 355 -1.55 -5.48 16.15
CA ILE A 355 -0.18 -5.33 16.69
C ILE A 355 0.56 -4.14 16.08
N VAL A 356 0.53 -3.99 14.74
CA VAL A 356 1.33 -2.97 14.04
C VAL A 356 1.09 -1.56 14.60
N PRO A 357 -0.14 -1.11 14.86
CA PRO A 357 -0.40 0.18 15.49
C PRO A 357 0.29 0.36 16.84
N VAL A 358 0.26 -0.63 17.72
CA VAL A 358 0.89 -0.55 19.05
C VAL A 358 2.40 -0.37 18.92
N GLU A 359 3.04 -1.19 18.10
CA GLU A 359 4.50 -1.15 17.91
C GLU A 359 4.95 0.15 17.22
N ALA A 360 4.22 0.59 16.20
CA ALA A 360 4.56 1.80 15.46
C ALA A 360 4.35 3.08 16.27
N HIS A 361 3.40 3.07 17.21
CA HIS A 361 3.00 4.26 17.97
C HIS A 361 4.18 4.97 18.62
N LEU A 362 5.00 4.25 19.38
CA LEU A 362 6.10 4.83 20.14
C LEU A 362 7.12 5.52 19.23
N LYS A 363 7.52 4.87 18.13
CA LYS A 363 8.46 5.43 17.15
C LYS A 363 7.87 6.64 16.43
N GLN A 364 6.61 6.58 16.03
CA GLN A 364 5.94 7.72 15.39
C GLN A 364 5.84 8.92 16.32
N MET A 365 5.49 8.72 17.60
CA MET A 365 5.44 9.80 18.59
C MET A 365 6.82 10.42 18.83
N GLU A 366 7.88 9.60 18.84
CA GLU A 366 9.26 10.10 18.95
C GLU A 366 9.64 10.97 17.75
N VAL A 367 9.32 10.54 16.52
CA VAL A 367 9.56 11.30 15.29
C VAL A 367 8.79 12.62 15.32
N LEU A 368 7.50 12.59 15.66
CA LEU A 368 6.68 13.79 15.77
C LEU A 368 7.26 14.79 16.79
N ARG A 369 7.73 14.31 17.95
CA ARG A 369 8.38 15.14 18.95
C ARG A 369 9.67 15.78 18.41
N LYS A 370 10.53 15.00 17.74
CA LYS A 370 11.78 15.50 17.14
C LYS A 370 11.54 16.54 16.05
N GLN A 371 10.41 16.46 15.35
CA GLN A 371 10.00 17.42 14.32
C GLN A 371 9.21 18.63 14.88
N GLY A 372 8.87 18.65 16.16
CA GLY A 372 7.99 19.69 16.74
C GLY A 372 6.52 19.58 16.33
N ASN A 373 6.07 18.41 15.88
CA ASN A 373 4.76 18.16 15.30
C ASN A 373 3.71 17.54 16.25
N THR A 374 4.05 17.40 17.54
CA THR A 374 3.15 16.76 18.53
C THR A 374 1.81 17.48 18.67
N GLU A 375 1.80 18.81 18.74
CA GLU A 375 0.55 19.59 18.86
C GLU A 375 -0.35 19.43 17.62
N THR A 376 0.26 19.42 16.42
CA THR A 376 -0.46 19.18 15.17
C THR A 376 -1.12 17.80 15.18
N TYR A 377 -0.42 16.76 15.65
CA TYR A 377 -0.98 15.42 15.80
C TYR A 377 -2.16 15.40 16.77
N GLU A 378 -2.03 16.02 17.94
CA GLU A 378 -3.10 16.05 18.93
C GLU A 378 -4.35 16.78 18.42
N ARG A 379 -4.17 17.89 17.70
CA ARG A 379 -5.27 18.61 17.05
C ARG A 379 -5.99 17.74 16.01
N GLN A 380 -5.24 17.01 15.17
CA GLN A 380 -5.84 16.15 14.14
C GLN A 380 -6.54 14.92 14.74
N SER A 381 -5.95 14.29 15.76
CA SER A 381 -6.56 13.16 16.46
C SER A 381 -7.88 13.54 17.16
N LYS A 382 -8.01 14.78 17.67
CA LYS A 382 -9.27 15.29 18.21
C LYS A 382 -10.41 15.38 17.19
N LEU A 383 -10.11 15.38 15.88
CA LEU A 383 -11.13 15.38 14.82
C LEU A 383 -11.78 14.02 14.60
N ILE A 384 -11.24 12.92 15.13
CA ILE A 384 -11.78 11.57 14.93
C ILE A 384 -13.26 11.50 15.35
N LYS A 385 -13.58 11.93 16.59
CA LYS A 385 -14.95 11.90 17.13
C LYS A 385 -15.95 12.76 16.34
N PRO A 386 -15.69 14.06 16.05
CA PRO A 386 -16.64 14.87 15.26
C PRO A 386 -16.78 14.38 13.82
N LEU A 387 -15.72 13.87 13.19
CA LEU A 387 -15.80 13.32 11.83
C LEU A 387 -16.59 12.01 11.78
N LEU A 388 -16.46 11.15 12.80
CA LEU A 388 -17.30 9.96 12.97
C LEU A 388 -18.77 10.37 13.10
N TYR A 389 -19.08 11.34 13.95
CA TYR A 389 -20.44 11.88 14.09
C TYR A 389 -20.98 12.43 12.77
N MET A 390 -20.20 13.25 12.07
CA MET A 390 -20.60 13.82 10.77
C MET A 390 -20.86 12.74 9.72
N GLY A 391 -20.00 11.72 9.66
CA GLY A 391 -20.13 10.58 8.76
C GLY A 391 -21.42 9.79 9.00
N GLU A 392 -21.70 9.45 10.26
CA GLU A 392 -22.90 8.68 10.64
C GLU A 392 -24.19 9.50 10.62
N ARG A 393 -24.12 10.79 10.97
CA ARG A 393 -25.27 11.69 10.87
C ARG A 393 -25.71 11.85 9.43
N GLY A 394 -24.75 11.96 8.50
CA GLY A 394 -25.01 12.18 7.07
C GLY A 394 -25.80 13.45 6.76
N ILE A 395 -26.07 13.65 5.47
CA ILE A 395 -26.83 14.78 4.94
C ILE A 395 -28.16 14.25 4.40
N ARG A 396 -29.29 14.78 4.90
CA ARG A 396 -30.62 14.43 4.38
C ARG A 396 -30.76 15.01 2.97
N VAL A 397 -31.29 14.20 2.06
CA VAL A 397 -31.54 14.61 0.68
C VAL A 397 -33.01 14.47 0.33
N ASP A 398 -33.44 15.29 -0.62
CA ASP A 398 -34.73 15.13 -1.29
C ASP A 398 -34.61 14.05 -2.37
N VAL A 399 -34.91 12.80 -2.00
CA VAL A 399 -34.81 11.65 -2.91
C VAL A 399 -35.73 11.81 -4.12
N GLN A 400 -36.93 12.36 -3.93
CA GLN A 400 -37.87 12.53 -5.03
C GLN A 400 -37.39 13.63 -5.99
N GLY A 401 -36.96 14.77 -5.46
CA GLY A 401 -36.35 15.84 -6.26
C GLY A 401 -35.12 15.36 -7.02
N MET A 402 -34.29 14.50 -6.41
CA MET A 402 -33.15 13.87 -7.09
C MET A 402 -33.56 12.97 -8.26
N LEU A 403 -34.62 12.17 -8.11
CA LEU A 403 -35.13 11.30 -9.17
C LEU A 403 -35.68 12.14 -10.33
N THR A 404 -36.54 13.11 -10.03
CA THR A 404 -37.11 14.02 -11.04
C THR A 404 -36.01 14.76 -11.80
N TYR A 405 -35.04 15.33 -11.08
CA TYR A 405 -33.93 16.01 -11.73
C TYR A 405 -33.03 15.05 -12.51
N ALA A 406 -32.85 13.80 -12.06
CA ALA A 406 -32.09 12.81 -12.83
C ALA A 406 -32.76 12.48 -14.16
N ASP A 407 -34.10 12.40 -14.20
CA ASP A 407 -34.87 12.15 -15.42
C ASP A 407 -34.78 13.34 -16.38
N GLU A 408 -34.93 14.58 -15.89
CA GLU A 408 -34.70 15.79 -16.70
C GLU A 408 -33.29 15.83 -17.30
N GLN A 409 -32.26 15.46 -16.52
CA GLN A 409 -30.88 15.40 -17.02
C GLN A 409 -30.66 14.27 -18.04
N ARG A 410 -31.42 13.17 -17.95
CA ARG A 410 -31.38 12.07 -18.94
C ARG A 410 -31.98 12.51 -20.27
N GLU A 411 -33.12 13.21 -20.26
CA GLU A 411 -33.71 13.75 -21.48
C GLU A 411 -32.74 14.70 -22.21
N ILE A 412 -32.04 15.57 -21.47
CA ILE A 412 -31.01 16.44 -22.05
C ILE A 412 -29.83 15.63 -22.59
N LEU A 413 -29.41 14.57 -21.88
CA LEU A 413 -28.33 13.69 -22.33
C LEU A 413 -28.69 12.97 -23.63
N ASP A 414 -29.93 12.50 -23.76
CA ASP A 414 -30.43 11.82 -24.95
C ASP A 414 -30.47 12.78 -26.15
N SER A 415 -30.99 14.00 -25.95
CA SER A 415 -30.96 15.06 -26.96
C SER A 415 -29.52 15.41 -27.40
N LYS A 416 -28.56 15.49 -26.46
CA LYS A 416 -27.15 15.73 -26.79
C LYS A 416 -26.50 14.55 -27.52
N ALA A 417 -26.91 13.32 -27.21
CA ALA A 417 -26.44 12.14 -27.92
C ALA A 417 -26.94 12.12 -29.37
N GLU A 418 -28.20 12.51 -29.61
CA GLU A 418 -28.74 12.69 -30.97
C GLU A 418 -28.01 13.80 -31.72
N GLU A 419 -27.77 14.95 -31.08
CA GLU A 419 -26.98 16.05 -31.66
C GLU A 419 -25.57 15.58 -32.06
N LEU A 420 -24.93 14.77 -31.21
CA LEU A 420 -23.64 14.17 -31.53
C LEU A 420 -23.73 13.24 -32.75
N ASN A 421 -24.71 12.34 -32.80
CA ASN A 421 -24.90 11.42 -33.93
C ASN A 421 -25.14 12.19 -35.23
N ASN A 422 -25.87 13.30 -35.19
CA ASN A 422 -26.11 14.16 -36.34
C ASN A 422 -24.82 14.84 -36.83
N ILE A 423 -23.97 15.34 -35.93
CA ILE A 423 -22.67 15.94 -36.30
C ILE A 423 -21.71 14.87 -36.86
N VAL A 424 -21.75 13.67 -36.30
CA VAL A 424 -20.90 12.54 -36.70
C VAL A 424 -21.40 11.92 -38.01
N GLY A 425 -22.70 12.02 -38.31
CA GLY A 425 -23.36 11.44 -39.49
C GLY A 425 -23.70 9.95 -39.36
N ARG A 426 -23.53 9.38 -38.17
CA ARG A 426 -23.87 7.98 -37.84
C ARG A 426 -24.00 7.80 -36.33
N ASP A 427 -24.63 6.70 -35.92
CA ASP A 427 -24.67 6.32 -34.52
C ASP A 427 -23.27 6.06 -33.96
N ILE A 428 -22.95 6.71 -32.84
CA ILE A 428 -21.70 6.51 -32.12
C ILE A 428 -21.97 6.29 -30.63
N ASN A 429 -21.33 5.27 -30.05
CA ASN A 429 -21.38 5.07 -28.61
C ASN A 429 -20.43 6.05 -27.91
N TYR A 430 -20.99 7.13 -27.37
CA TYR A 430 -20.25 8.17 -26.63
C TYR A 430 -19.56 7.67 -25.36
N ASN A 431 -19.92 6.47 -24.86
CA ASN A 431 -19.23 5.82 -23.74
C ASN A 431 -18.03 4.97 -24.19
N SER A 432 -17.82 4.78 -25.49
CA SER A 432 -16.71 3.97 -26.03
C SER A 432 -15.52 4.84 -26.41
N PRO A 433 -14.42 4.84 -25.62
CA PRO A 433 -13.23 5.61 -25.97
C PRO A 433 -12.65 5.19 -27.32
N LYS A 434 -12.78 3.91 -27.69
CA LYS A 434 -12.29 3.39 -28.98
C LYS A 434 -13.01 4.04 -30.15
N GLN A 435 -14.35 4.04 -30.14
CA GLN A 435 -15.13 4.64 -31.24
C GLN A 435 -14.87 6.15 -31.35
N LEU A 436 -14.79 6.84 -30.21
CA LEU A 436 -14.47 8.28 -30.20
C LEU A 436 -13.06 8.56 -30.73
N MET A 437 -12.07 7.75 -30.37
CA MET A 437 -10.70 7.89 -30.91
C MET A 437 -10.66 7.61 -32.41
N ASP A 438 -11.40 6.61 -32.90
CA ASP A 438 -11.50 6.32 -34.32
C ASP A 438 -12.10 7.53 -35.07
N TYR A 439 -13.20 8.10 -34.57
CA TYR A 439 -13.82 9.29 -35.17
C TYR A 439 -12.89 10.52 -35.14
N PHE A 440 -12.42 10.95 -33.95
CA PHE A 440 -11.65 12.19 -33.84
C PHE A 440 -10.26 12.11 -34.47
N TYR A 441 -9.58 10.96 -34.37
CA TYR A 441 -8.17 10.86 -34.77
C TYR A 441 -7.96 10.20 -36.13
N LYS A 442 -8.83 9.28 -36.54
CA LYS A 442 -8.70 8.62 -37.85
C LYS A 442 -9.59 9.29 -38.89
N GLU A 443 -10.87 9.47 -38.60
CA GLU A 443 -11.83 10.02 -39.57
C GLU A 443 -11.64 11.54 -39.77
N LEU A 444 -11.59 12.32 -38.68
CA LEU A 444 -11.34 13.76 -38.74
C LEU A 444 -9.85 14.13 -38.85
N GLY A 445 -8.95 13.17 -38.66
CA GLY A 445 -7.50 13.35 -38.82
C GLY A 445 -6.81 14.21 -37.75
N HIS A 446 -7.42 14.45 -36.59
CA HIS A 446 -6.76 15.20 -35.52
C HIS A 446 -5.62 14.41 -34.88
N LYS A 447 -4.52 15.10 -34.55
CA LYS A 447 -3.39 14.48 -33.85
C LYS A 447 -3.82 13.90 -32.49
N PRO A 448 -3.55 12.63 -32.17
CA PRO A 448 -3.93 12.03 -30.90
C PRO A 448 -3.40 12.78 -29.68
N TYR A 449 -4.22 12.85 -28.61
CA TYR A 449 -3.75 13.33 -27.31
C TYR A 449 -3.07 12.17 -26.58
N LYS A 450 -1.77 12.31 -26.29
CA LYS A 450 -0.98 11.29 -25.61
C LYS A 450 -0.97 11.56 -24.12
N LYS A 451 -1.47 10.62 -23.32
CA LYS A 451 -1.42 10.67 -21.86
C LYS A 451 -0.46 9.61 -21.34
N LYS A 452 0.41 10.02 -20.40
CA LYS A 452 1.30 9.09 -19.71
C LYS A 452 0.47 8.22 -18.77
N GLY A 453 0.45 6.91 -19.03
CA GLY A 453 -0.15 5.92 -18.16
C GLY A 453 0.66 5.69 -16.89
N ALA A 454 0.11 4.96 -15.93
CA ALA A 454 0.77 4.62 -14.66
C ALA A 454 2.11 3.89 -14.85
N GLN A 455 2.28 3.20 -15.98
CA GLN A 455 3.50 2.46 -16.35
C GLN A 455 4.53 3.32 -17.09
N GLY A 456 4.27 4.63 -17.24
CA GLY A 456 5.14 5.56 -17.95
C GLY A 456 5.03 5.53 -19.47
N THR A 457 4.26 4.59 -20.04
CA THR A 457 3.94 4.54 -21.48
C THR A 457 2.93 5.62 -21.86
N TYR A 458 3.10 6.23 -23.03
CA TYR A 458 2.15 7.21 -23.55
C TYR A 458 1.10 6.52 -24.41
N ASN A 459 -0.14 6.54 -23.94
CA ASN A 459 -1.27 5.96 -24.66
C ASN A 459 -2.14 7.07 -25.26
N ASP A 460 -2.79 6.76 -26.38
CA ASP A 460 -3.82 7.63 -26.92
C ASP A 460 -4.98 7.74 -25.93
N SER A 461 -5.43 8.96 -25.73
CA SER A 461 -6.51 9.27 -24.82
C SER A 461 -7.49 10.20 -25.51
N ILE A 462 -8.76 10.03 -25.18
CA ILE A 462 -9.83 10.95 -25.55
C ILE A 462 -10.51 11.46 -24.28
N ASP A 463 -9.74 11.77 -23.22
CA ASP A 463 -10.27 12.28 -21.95
C ASP A 463 -10.78 13.74 -22.04
N VAL A 464 -11.15 14.34 -20.90
CA VAL A 464 -11.69 15.71 -20.86
C VAL A 464 -10.68 16.73 -21.39
N ASP A 465 -9.38 16.54 -21.15
CA ASP A 465 -8.35 17.47 -21.62
C ASP A 465 -8.14 17.34 -23.14
N ALA A 466 -8.17 16.11 -23.66
CA ALA A 466 -8.17 15.86 -25.09
C ALA A 466 -9.36 16.53 -25.80
N LEU A 467 -10.57 16.38 -25.25
CA LEU A 467 -11.79 17.00 -25.79
C LEU A 467 -11.75 18.53 -25.70
N LYS A 468 -11.28 19.11 -24.58
CA LYS A 468 -11.08 20.56 -24.45
C LYS A 468 -10.12 21.11 -25.50
N ARG A 469 -9.05 20.38 -25.81
CA ARG A 469 -8.11 20.76 -26.87
C ARG A 469 -8.78 20.78 -28.25
N LEU A 470 -9.55 19.74 -28.58
CA LEU A 470 -10.28 19.65 -29.85
C LEU A 470 -11.37 20.74 -29.95
N ALA A 471 -12.11 20.99 -28.86
CA ALA A 471 -13.11 22.05 -28.80
C ALA A 471 -12.50 23.45 -29.07
N ARG A 472 -11.30 23.74 -28.54
CA ARG A 472 -10.58 24.99 -28.84
C ARG A 472 -10.13 25.11 -30.30
N GLN A 473 -10.03 23.99 -31.02
CA GLN A 473 -9.74 23.95 -32.45
C GLN A 473 -11.00 24.12 -33.31
N GLY A 474 -12.17 24.36 -32.70
CA GLY A 474 -13.44 24.55 -33.41
C GLY A 474 -14.16 23.24 -33.74
N VAL A 475 -13.80 22.11 -33.10
CA VAL A 475 -14.48 20.83 -33.35
C VAL A 475 -15.76 20.74 -32.53
N ASP A 476 -16.92 20.92 -33.17
CA ASP A 476 -18.22 20.97 -32.48
C ASP A 476 -18.59 19.66 -31.79
N ALA A 477 -18.33 18.50 -32.42
CA ALA A 477 -18.52 17.19 -31.79
C ALA A 477 -17.77 17.06 -30.45
N ALA A 478 -16.61 17.70 -30.32
CA ALA A 478 -15.85 17.68 -29.06
C ALA A 478 -16.50 18.54 -27.98
N ARG A 479 -17.18 19.63 -28.34
CA ARG A 479 -17.96 20.47 -27.40
C ARG A 479 -19.15 19.69 -26.87
N ILE A 480 -19.92 19.06 -27.76
CA ILE A 480 -21.06 18.22 -27.38
C ILE A 480 -20.61 17.04 -26.50
N MET A 481 -19.48 16.41 -26.81
CA MET A 481 -18.92 15.34 -25.97
C MET A 481 -18.53 15.80 -24.56
N LEU A 482 -18.10 17.06 -24.37
CA LEU A 482 -17.83 17.60 -23.03
C LEU A 482 -19.13 17.73 -22.22
N ASP A 483 -20.21 18.18 -22.86
CA ASP A 483 -21.53 18.31 -22.24
C ASP A 483 -22.08 16.93 -21.85
N ILE A 484 -22.04 15.96 -22.77
CA ILE A 484 -22.43 14.56 -22.54
C ILE A 484 -21.70 14.01 -21.31
N ARG A 485 -20.37 14.16 -21.23
CA ARG A 485 -19.59 13.65 -20.08
C ARG A 485 -19.94 14.36 -18.77
N GLY A 486 -20.23 15.65 -18.82
CA GLY A 486 -20.70 16.42 -17.67
C GLY A 486 -22.03 15.88 -17.15
N LEU A 487 -22.99 15.67 -18.05
CA LEU A 487 -24.32 15.11 -17.76
C LEU A 487 -24.23 13.68 -17.23
N SER A 488 -23.54 12.78 -17.93
CA SER A 488 -23.37 11.38 -17.51
C SER A 488 -22.72 11.30 -16.12
N LYS A 489 -21.70 12.13 -15.84
CA LYS A 489 -21.09 12.19 -14.49
C LYS A 489 -22.07 12.72 -13.45
N ARG A 490 -22.83 13.77 -13.76
CA ARG A 490 -23.84 14.34 -12.86
C ARG A 490 -24.86 13.27 -12.43
N ILE A 491 -25.43 12.58 -13.42
CA ILE A 491 -26.43 11.52 -13.21
C ILE A 491 -25.81 10.37 -12.40
N SER A 492 -24.72 9.78 -12.88
CA SER A 492 -24.15 8.56 -12.29
C SER A 492 -23.45 8.76 -10.94
N THR A 493 -22.91 9.96 -10.69
CA THR A 493 -22.10 10.24 -9.49
C THR A 493 -22.91 10.93 -8.40
N TYR A 494 -23.63 11.99 -8.75
CA TYR A 494 -24.28 12.89 -7.78
C TYR A 494 -25.79 12.66 -7.64
N LEU A 495 -26.46 12.17 -8.69
CA LEU A 495 -27.90 11.84 -8.64
C LEU A 495 -28.17 10.35 -8.46
N ASN A 496 -27.16 9.60 -8.02
CA ASN A 496 -27.25 8.16 -7.84
C ASN A 496 -27.88 7.81 -6.49
N ILE A 497 -29.17 7.45 -6.52
CA ILE A 497 -29.94 7.02 -5.35
C ILE A 497 -29.38 5.74 -4.70
N GLY A 498 -28.63 4.91 -5.44
CA GLY A 498 -27.99 3.71 -4.89
C GLY A 498 -26.89 4.00 -3.85
N LYS A 499 -26.51 5.28 -3.71
CA LYS A 499 -25.60 5.76 -2.67
C LYS A 499 -26.34 6.39 -1.47
N VAL A 500 -27.67 6.53 -1.54
CA VAL A 500 -28.49 7.07 -0.45
C VAL A 500 -28.90 5.91 0.46
N ASP A 501 -28.70 6.07 1.76
CA ASP A 501 -29.15 5.08 2.73
C ASP A 501 -30.68 5.07 2.87
N LYS A 502 -31.23 3.98 3.42
CA LYS A 502 -32.69 3.77 3.57
C LYS A 502 -33.41 4.89 4.33
N ASP A 503 -32.70 5.65 5.16
CA ASP A 503 -33.21 6.79 5.91
C ASP A 503 -33.14 8.13 5.14
N GLY A 504 -32.86 8.09 3.83
CA GLY A 504 -32.85 9.26 2.94
C GLY A 504 -31.64 10.17 3.15
N ARG A 505 -30.49 9.59 3.53
CA ARG A 505 -29.27 10.35 3.81
C ARG A 505 -28.08 9.90 2.97
N TYR A 506 -27.26 10.86 2.56
CA TYR A 506 -25.90 10.60 2.10
C TYR A 506 -24.94 10.57 3.28
N ARG A 507 -24.16 9.50 3.38
CA ARG A 507 -23.07 9.36 4.36
C ARG A 507 -21.75 9.28 3.62
N SER A 508 -20.75 9.98 4.14
CA SER A 508 -19.40 9.99 3.58
C SER A 508 -18.41 9.53 4.63
N SER A 509 -17.32 8.92 4.18
CA SER A 509 -16.18 8.62 5.03
C SER A 509 -15.19 9.78 4.99
N TYR A 510 -14.91 10.37 6.16
CA TYR A 510 -13.96 11.47 6.29
C TYR A 510 -12.60 11.00 6.77
N LYS A 511 -11.53 11.55 6.20
CA LYS A 511 -10.15 11.33 6.65
C LYS A 511 -9.57 12.62 7.24
N PRO A 512 -9.12 12.62 8.51
CA PRO A 512 -8.51 13.77 9.18
C PRO A 512 -7.29 14.32 8.43
N VAL A 513 -6.49 13.43 7.83
CA VAL A 513 -5.30 13.79 7.07
C VAL A 513 -5.33 13.07 5.72
N GLY A 514 -6.21 13.53 4.84
CA GLY A 514 -6.46 12.91 3.54
C GLY A 514 -5.61 13.48 2.41
N ALA A 515 -5.42 14.80 2.38
CA ALA A 515 -4.63 15.49 1.36
C ALA A 515 -3.18 15.69 1.79
N GLU A 516 -2.26 15.85 0.83
CA GLU A 516 -0.85 16.18 1.07
C GLU A 516 -0.66 17.48 1.87
N THR A 517 -1.59 18.42 1.74
CA THR A 517 -1.59 19.71 2.45
C THR A 517 -2.17 19.65 3.87
N GLY A 518 -2.52 18.45 4.36
CA GLY A 518 -3.14 18.27 5.68
C GLY A 518 -4.64 18.62 5.73
N ARG A 519 -5.28 18.87 4.59
CA ARG A 519 -6.74 19.07 4.50
C ARG A 519 -7.49 17.75 4.70
N LEU A 520 -8.71 17.89 5.23
CA LEU A 520 -9.70 16.81 5.24
C LEU A 520 -9.99 16.33 3.82
N SER A 521 -10.24 15.03 3.67
CA SER A 521 -10.83 14.47 2.46
C SER A 521 -12.09 13.69 2.80
N SER A 522 -13.05 13.69 1.89
CA SER A 522 -14.29 12.91 1.98
C SER A 522 -14.39 11.93 0.80
N GLY A 523 -14.81 10.71 1.07
CA GLY A 523 -14.98 9.64 0.08
C GLY A 523 -16.37 9.05 0.07
#